data_AF-A0A7W1F663-F1
#
_entry.id   AF-A0A7W1F663-F1
#
_cell.length_a   1.000
_cell.length_b   1.000
_cell.length_c   1.000
_cell.angle_alpha   90.00
_cell.angle_beta   90.00
_cell.angle_gamma   90.00
#
_symmetry.space_group_name_H-M   'P 1'
#
loop_
_entity.id
_entity.type
_entity.pdbx_description
1 polymer ?
#
loop_
_entity_poly.entity_id
_entity_poly.type
_entity_poly.pdbx_seq_one_letter_code
_entity_poly.pdbx_strand_id
1 'polypeptide(L)'
;MPTFAITPANASVLLIDVQERFVPSIPGIAPDQPCGRACRVLLEGATLLGVPVTISEQYPKGLGATLPQVLAAAPSASRLEKSHFSCGDDPGLSLHLDRLGREAVIIAGIEAHVCVLATVADLRARGRTVIVAADAVASRR
;
A
#
# COMPACT_ATOMS: atom_id res chain seq x y z
N MET A 1 -24.77 -10.51 -10.02
CA MET A 1 -23.67 -9.63 -9.54
C MET A 1 -22.37 -10.22 -10.03
N PRO A 2 -21.43 -9.44 -10.59
CA PRO A 2 -20.10 -9.97 -10.85
C PRO A 2 -19.54 -10.54 -9.54
N THR A 3 -19.01 -11.75 -9.58
CA THR A 3 -18.45 -12.41 -8.40
C THR A 3 -17.21 -11.64 -7.97
N PHE A 4 -17.17 -11.17 -6.73
CA PHE A 4 -16.00 -10.52 -6.13
C PHE A 4 -14.92 -11.58 -5.84
N ALA A 5 -14.34 -12.14 -6.90
CA ALA A 5 -13.33 -13.19 -6.82
C ALA A 5 -11.94 -12.56 -6.89
N ILE A 6 -11.26 -12.51 -5.74
CA ILE A 6 -9.86 -12.07 -5.66
C ILE A 6 -8.97 -13.30 -5.83
N THR A 7 -8.05 -13.24 -6.78
CA THR A 7 -7.09 -14.31 -7.08
C THR A 7 -5.70 -13.73 -7.27
N PRO A 8 -4.64 -14.54 -7.17
CA PRO A 8 -3.29 -14.04 -7.45
C PRO A 8 -3.12 -13.49 -8.87
N ALA A 9 -3.92 -13.96 -9.83
CA ALA A 9 -3.85 -13.55 -11.23
C ALA A 9 -4.54 -12.20 -11.52
N ASN A 10 -5.44 -11.71 -10.67
CA ASN A 10 -6.18 -10.46 -10.93
C ASN A 10 -5.93 -9.38 -9.87
N ALA A 11 -5.15 -9.67 -8.83
CA ALA A 11 -4.87 -8.76 -7.74
C ALA A 11 -3.43 -8.22 -7.77
N SER A 12 -3.25 -7.02 -7.21
CA SER A 12 -1.98 -6.48 -6.74
C SER A 12 -2.13 -5.97 -5.31
N VAL A 13 -1.01 -5.82 -4.59
CA VAL A 13 -0.96 -5.12 -3.31
C VAL A 13 -0.29 -3.76 -3.50
N LEU A 14 -0.87 -2.72 -2.93
CA LEU A 14 -0.29 -1.39 -2.82
C LEU A 14 -0.18 -1.03 -1.32
N LEU A 15 1.06 -0.96 -0.84
CA LEU A 15 1.38 -0.46 0.49
C LEU A 15 1.72 1.02 0.41
N ILE A 16 1.00 1.82 1.18
CA ILE A 16 1.06 3.28 1.11
C ILE A 16 1.87 3.83 2.30
N ASP A 17 3.03 4.41 2.02
CA ASP A 17 3.74 5.38 2.85
C ASP A 17 4.08 4.94 4.30
N VAL A 18 4.31 3.64 4.52
CA VAL A 18 4.72 3.10 5.83
C VAL A 18 6.20 3.41 6.09
N GLN A 19 6.49 4.66 6.46
CA GLN A 19 7.84 5.23 6.55
C GLN A 19 8.28 5.52 7.99
N GLU A 20 9.61 5.55 8.20
CA GLU A 20 10.27 5.67 9.49
C GLU A 20 9.82 6.88 10.32
N ARG A 21 9.69 8.06 9.71
CA ARG A 21 9.37 9.28 10.49
C ARG A 21 7.93 9.37 10.94
N PHE A 22 7.05 8.48 10.48
CA PHE A 22 5.68 8.39 10.99
C PHE A 22 5.57 7.58 12.28
N VAL A 23 6.55 6.73 12.61
CA VAL A 23 6.50 5.84 13.78
C VAL A 23 6.24 6.60 15.09
N PRO A 24 6.87 7.75 15.39
CA PRO A 24 6.60 8.48 16.63
C PRO A 24 5.15 8.97 16.74
N SER A 25 4.54 9.39 15.63
CA SER A 25 3.16 9.89 15.57
C SER A 25 2.12 8.79 15.38
N ILE A 26 2.53 7.63 14.85
CA ILE A 26 1.67 6.49 14.54
C ILE A 26 2.36 5.22 15.06
N PRO A 27 2.46 5.02 16.39
CA PRO A 27 3.21 3.87 16.93
C PRO A 27 2.71 2.52 16.39
N GLY A 28 1.42 2.43 16.03
CA GLY A 28 0.78 1.24 15.48
C GLY A 28 1.46 0.60 14.26
N ILE A 29 2.24 1.35 13.48
CA ILE A 29 2.95 0.83 12.29
C ILE A 29 4.30 0.18 12.60
N ALA A 30 4.79 0.30 13.84
CA ALA A 30 6.06 -0.31 14.24
C ALA A 30 6.02 -1.85 14.11
N PRO A 31 7.18 -2.52 13.94
CA PRO A 31 7.25 -3.97 13.63
C PRO A 31 6.41 -4.87 14.54
N ASP A 32 6.45 -4.59 15.85
CA ASP A 32 5.77 -5.39 16.88
C ASP A 32 4.38 -4.87 17.25
N GLN A 33 3.88 -3.88 16.52
CA GLN A 33 2.57 -3.28 16.74
C GLN A 33 1.54 -3.84 15.74
N PRO A 34 0.23 -3.78 16.07
CA PRO A 34 -0.79 -4.50 15.31
C PRO A 34 -0.79 -4.21 13.80
N CYS A 35 -0.76 -2.94 13.40
CA CYS A 35 -0.77 -2.57 11.98
C CYS A 35 0.54 -2.93 11.29
N GLY A 36 1.70 -2.72 11.93
CA GLY A 36 2.99 -3.14 11.37
C GLY A 36 3.07 -4.65 11.13
N ARG A 37 2.57 -5.46 12.07
CA ARG A 37 2.44 -6.91 11.91
C ARG A 37 1.49 -7.28 10.77
N ALA A 38 0.33 -6.64 10.69
CA ALA A 38 -0.66 -6.92 9.63
C ALA A 38 -0.10 -6.59 8.24
N CYS A 39 0.58 -5.44 8.08
CA CYS A 39 1.30 -5.09 6.86
C CYS A 39 2.32 -6.19 6.48
N ARG A 40 3.15 -6.62 7.44
CA ARG A 40 4.15 -7.68 7.20
C ARG A 40 3.49 -8.98 6.73
N VAL A 41 2.45 -9.45 7.40
CA VAL A 41 1.73 -10.70 7.04
C VAL A 41 1.10 -10.59 5.66
N LEU A 42 0.46 -9.45 5.33
CA LEU A 42 -0.11 -9.21 4.01
C LEU A 42 0.96 -9.30 2.91
N LEU A 43 2.12 -8.66 3.14
CA LEU A 43 3.21 -8.63 2.17
C LEU A 43 3.92 -9.98 2.00
N GLU A 44 4.12 -10.72 3.08
CA GLU A 44 4.64 -12.08 3.03
C GLU A 44 3.70 -13.00 2.26
N GLY A 45 2.39 -12.93 2.54
CA GLY A 45 1.37 -13.69 1.83
C GLY A 45 1.32 -13.36 0.34
N ALA A 46 1.39 -12.07 -0.01
CA ALA A 46 1.44 -11.62 -1.40
C ALA A 46 2.67 -12.17 -2.13
N THR A 47 3.84 -12.10 -1.49
CA THR A 47 5.10 -12.63 -2.03
C THR A 47 5.02 -14.14 -2.26
N LEU A 48 4.52 -14.89 -1.28
CA LEU A 48 4.36 -16.36 -1.38
C LEU A 48 3.40 -16.77 -2.51
N LEU A 49 2.36 -15.98 -2.76
CA LEU A 49 1.36 -16.24 -3.78
C LEU A 49 1.73 -15.67 -5.16
N GLY A 50 2.89 -15.00 -5.30
CA GLY A 50 3.29 -14.35 -6.54
C GLY A 50 2.43 -13.14 -6.92
N VAL A 51 1.76 -12.52 -5.95
CA VAL A 51 0.97 -11.29 -6.15
C VAL A 51 1.93 -10.10 -6.19
N PRO A 52 1.87 -9.25 -7.24
CA PRO A 52 2.77 -8.11 -7.35
C PRO A 52 2.52 -7.10 -6.23
N VAL A 53 3.60 -6.69 -5.56
CA VAL A 53 3.60 -5.67 -4.50
C VAL A 53 4.20 -4.37 -5.03
N THR A 54 3.50 -3.26 -4.78
CA THR A 54 4.01 -1.90 -4.95
C THR A 54 4.04 -1.21 -3.60
N ILE A 55 5.12 -0.49 -3.31
CA ILE A 55 5.29 0.32 -2.10
C ILE A 55 5.45 1.78 -2.55
N SER A 56 4.60 2.67 -2.04
CA SER A 56 4.81 4.11 -2.22
C SER A 56 5.56 4.72 -1.04
N GLU A 57 6.35 5.75 -1.32
CA GLU A 57 6.98 6.60 -0.31
C GLU A 57 6.62 8.06 -0.57
N GLN A 58 5.92 8.68 0.38
CA GLN A 58 5.69 10.11 0.37
C GLN A 58 6.97 10.83 0.73
N TYR A 59 7.50 11.67 -0.16
CA TYR A 59 8.65 12.55 0.09
C TYR A 59 9.74 11.94 1.02
N PRO A 60 10.38 10.83 0.62
CA PRO A 60 11.26 10.07 1.52
C PRO A 60 12.46 10.88 2.03
N LYS A 61 12.90 11.90 1.28
CA LYS A 61 13.91 12.87 1.74
C LYS A 61 13.54 13.52 3.08
N GLY A 62 12.25 13.80 3.31
CA GLY A 62 11.76 14.41 4.55
C GLY A 62 11.04 13.47 5.50
N LEU A 63 10.51 12.34 5.02
CA LEU A 63 9.71 11.39 5.82
C LEU A 63 10.44 10.05 6.10
N GLY A 64 11.67 9.90 5.60
CA GLY A 64 12.45 8.67 5.76
C GLY A 64 12.04 7.59 4.76
N ALA A 65 12.75 6.46 4.80
CA ALA A 65 12.44 5.32 3.96
C ALA A 65 11.28 4.49 4.55
N THR A 66 10.76 3.57 3.75
CA THR A 66 9.87 2.49 4.21
C THR A 66 10.52 1.70 5.33
N LEU A 67 9.73 1.27 6.31
CA LEU A 67 10.24 0.50 7.45
C LEU A 67 10.94 -0.81 7.01
N PRO A 68 12.11 -1.17 7.60
CA PRO A 68 12.89 -2.33 7.17
C PRO A 68 12.13 -3.67 7.17
N GLN A 69 11.25 -3.91 8.15
CA GLN A 69 10.47 -5.16 8.24
C GLN A 69 9.49 -5.33 7.09
N VAL A 70 9.01 -4.22 6.53
CA VAL A 70 8.10 -4.22 5.38
C VAL A 70 8.88 -4.52 4.10
N LEU A 71 10.07 -3.93 3.95
CA LEU A 71 10.97 -4.21 2.83
C LEU A 71 11.40 -5.68 2.82
N ALA A 72 11.72 -6.25 3.99
CA ALA A 72 12.07 -7.66 4.14
C ALA A 72 10.91 -8.60 3.78
N ALA A 73 9.67 -8.20 4.03
CA ALA A 73 8.46 -8.98 3.74
C ALA A 73 8.13 -9.07 2.24
N ALA A 74 8.58 -8.09 1.44
CA ALA A 74 8.37 -8.04 0.00
C ALA A 74 9.65 -7.58 -0.74
N PRO A 75 10.70 -8.41 -0.77
CA PRO A 75 12.02 -8.03 -1.28
C PRO A 75 12.04 -7.69 -2.77
N SER A 76 11.06 -8.15 -3.54
CA SER A 76 10.92 -7.87 -4.97
C SER A 76 9.89 -6.77 -5.27
N ALA A 77 9.38 -6.07 -4.25
CA ALA A 77 8.40 -5.02 -4.44
C ALA A 77 8.98 -3.85 -5.25
N SER A 78 8.14 -3.28 -6.13
CA SER A 78 8.47 -2.01 -6.76
C SER A 78 8.30 -0.88 -5.74
N ARG A 79 9.32 -0.03 -5.57
CA ARG A 79 9.28 1.14 -4.70
C ARG A 79 9.26 2.41 -5.52
N LEU A 80 8.25 3.25 -5.31
CA LEU A 80 8.09 4.51 -6.03
C LEU A 80 7.90 5.67 -5.06
N GLU A 81 8.63 6.75 -5.29
CA GLU A 81 8.47 7.98 -4.53
C GLU A 81 7.34 8.83 -5.12
N LYS A 82 6.62 9.55 -4.26
CA LYS A 82 5.57 10.49 -4.68
C LYS A 82 5.55 11.75 -3.83
N SER A 83 4.99 12.80 -4.41
CA SER A 83 4.63 14.04 -3.70
C SER A 83 3.11 14.23 -3.56
N HIS A 84 2.32 13.57 -4.40
CA HIS A 84 0.86 13.57 -4.32
C HIS A 84 0.37 12.69 -3.17
N PHE A 85 -0.72 13.09 -2.50
CA PHE A 85 -1.31 12.24 -1.46
C PHE A 85 -1.85 10.93 -2.06
N SER A 86 -2.59 11.02 -3.16
CA SER A 86 -3.08 9.85 -3.88
C SER A 86 -1.99 9.22 -4.74
N CYS A 87 -1.84 7.89 -4.64
CA CYS A 87 -1.03 7.11 -5.58
C CYS A 87 -1.67 7.03 -6.98
N GLY A 88 -2.98 7.27 -7.08
CA GLY A 88 -3.67 7.37 -8.36
C GLY A 88 -3.31 8.66 -9.09
N ASP A 89 -3.23 9.78 -8.38
CA ASP A 89 -2.92 11.07 -9.01
C ASP A 89 -1.43 11.28 -9.32
N ASP A 90 -0.55 10.49 -8.70
CA ASP A 90 0.86 10.49 -9.07
C ASP A 90 1.07 9.78 -10.43
N PRO A 91 1.62 10.46 -11.46
CA PRO A 91 1.73 9.89 -12.81
C PRO A 91 2.60 8.63 -12.88
N GLY A 92 3.66 8.56 -12.07
CA GLY A 92 4.58 7.42 -12.05
C GLY A 92 3.93 6.18 -11.45
N LEU A 93 3.27 6.35 -10.31
CA LEU A 93 2.52 5.27 -9.65
C LEU A 93 1.30 4.85 -10.45
N SER A 94 0.51 5.78 -11.00
CA SER A 94 -0.65 5.43 -11.81
C SER A 94 -0.25 4.57 -13.01
N LEU A 95 0.75 5.02 -13.78
CA LEU A 95 1.24 4.28 -14.94
C LEU A 95 1.79 2.90 -14.53
N HIS A 96 2.46 2.81 -13.39
CA HIS A 96 2.93 1.54 -12.85
C HIS A 96 1.77 0.59 -12.52
N LEU A 97 0.76 1.06 -11.79
CA LEU A 97 -0.42 0.27 -11.42
C LEU A 97 -1.25 -0.17 -12.63
N ASP A 98 -1.26 0.60 -13.70
CA ASP A 98 -1.89 0.25 -14.98
C ASP A 98 -1.10 -0.85 -15.70
N ARG A 99 0.24 -0.74 -15.74
CA ARG A 99 1.11 -1.76 -16.36
C ARG A 99 1.09 -3.11 -15.66
N LEU A 100 0.73 -3.16 -14.37
CA LEU A 100 0.52 -4.43 -13.68
C LEU A 100 -0.65 -5.24 -14.28
N GLY A 101 -1.60 -4.58 -14.95
CA GLY A 101 -2.74 -5.25 -15.58
C GLY A 101 -3.65 -5.99 -14.60
N ARG A 102 -3.69 -5.55 -13.33
CA ARG A 102 -4.50 -6.18 -12.26
C ARG A 102 -5.74 -5.34 -11.98
N GLU A 103 -6.92 -5.95 -12.04
CA GLU A 103 -8.18 -5.24 -11.79
C GLU A 103 -8.33 -4.86 -10.32
N ALA A 104 -8.00 -5.80 -9.42
CA ALA A 104 -8.13 -5.64 -7.98
C ALA A 104 -6.85 -5.07 -7.37
N VAL A 105 -6.99 -4.07 -6.51
CA VAL A 105 -5.90 -3.48 -5.73
C VAL A 105 -6.21 -3.61 -4.25
N ILE A 106 -5.38 -4.35 -3.53
CA ILE A 106 -5.44 -4.50 -2.08
C ILE A 106 -4.58 -3.39 -1.46
N ILE A 107 -5.19 -2.53 -0.66
CA ILE A 107 -4.60 -1.35 -0.05
C ILE A 107 -4.27 -1.62 1.42
N ALA A 108 -3.06 -1.24 1.80
CA ALA A 108 -2.59 -1.16 3.18
C ALA A 108 -1.71 0.09 3.37
N GLY A 109 -1.45 0.49 4.60
CA GLY A 109 -0.54 1.59 4.94
C GLY A 109 -1.21 2.79 5.60
N ILE A 110 -0.63 3.98 5.39
CA ILE A 110 -0.96 5.20 6.13
C ILE A 110 -0.95 6.45 5.24
N GLU A 111 -1.55 7.57 5.66
CA GLU A 111 -2.57 7.64 6.71
C GLU A 111 -3.94 7.28 6.14
N ALA A 112 -4.74 6.55 6.92
CA ALA A 112 -6.09 6.10 6.56
C ALA A 112 -6.95 7.23 5.94
N HIS A 113 -6.92 8.42 6.54
CA HIS A 113 -7.74 9.57 6.17
C HIS A 113 -7.07 10.52 5.15
N VAL A 114 -5.84 10.24 4.71
CA VAL A 114 -5.10 11.09 3.75
C VAL A 114 -4.72 10.28 2.52
N CYS A 115 -3.53 9.67 2.50
CA CYS A 115 -3.02 8.98 1.32
C CYS A 115 -3.85 7.75 0.98
N VAL A 116 -4.30 6.99 1.98
CA VAL A 116 -5.16 5.82 1.77
C VAL A 116 -6.51 6.26 1.22
N LEU A 117 -7.21 7.19 1.88
CA LEU A 117 -8.51 7.69 1.44
C LEU A 117 -8.47 8.27 0.01
N ALA A 118 -7.52 9.15 -0.26
CA ALA A 118 -7.36 9.78 -1.58
C ALA A 118 -7.09 8.72 -2.66
N THR A 119 -6.18 7.79 -2.39
CA THR A 119 -5.87 6.69 -3.33
C THR A 119 -7.09 5.81 -3.59
N VAL A 120 -7.84 5.43 -2.55
CA VAL A 120 -9.07 4.64 -2.69
C VAL A 120 -10.10 5.38 -3.53
N ALA A 121 -10.30 6.68 -3.29
CA ALA A 121 -11.24 7.50 -4.05
C ALA A 121 -10.89 7.51 -5.54
N ASP A 122 -9.63 7.77 -5.89
CA ASP A 122 -9.21 7.87 -7.29
C ASP A 122 -9.23 6.53 -8.01
N LEU A 123 -8.74 5.47 -7.38
CA LEU A 123 -8.79 4.13 -7.96
C LEU A 123 -10.23 3.68 -8.22
N ARG A 124 -11.16 3.99 -7.29
CA ARG A 124 -12.60 3.72 -7.50
C ARG A 124 -13.19 4.58 -8.61
N ALA A 125 -12.84 5.86 -8.69
CA ALA A 125 -13.30 6.74 -9.77
C ALA A 125 -12.84 6.24 -11.15
N ARG A 126 -11.71 5.53 -11.21
CA ARG A 126 -11.16 4.87 -12.41
C ARG A 126 -11.68 3.45 -12.64
N GLY A 127 -12.70 3.02 -11.89
CA GLY A 127 -13.36 1.73 -12.07
C GLY A 127 -12.55 0.52 -11.60
N ARG A 128 -11.51 0.71 -10.77
CA ARG A 128 -10.75 -0.40 -10.19
C ARG A 128 -11.53 -1.05 -9.05
N THR A 129 -11.34 -2.35 -8.87
CA THR A 129 -11.79 -3.06 -7.67
C THR A 129 -10.80 -2.76 -6.55
N VAL A 130 -11.25 -2.10 -5.47
CA VAL A 130 -10.35 -1.68 -4.37
C VAL A 130 -10.76 -2.38 -3.08
N ILE A 131 -9.80 -3.03 -2.42
CA ILE A 131 -9.99 -3.71 -1.14
C ILE A 131 -9.07 -3.07 -0.12
N VAL A 132 -9.59 -2.64 1.02
CA VAL A 132 -8.76 -2.10 2.11
C VAL A 132 -8.56 -3.19 3.15
N ALA A 133 -7.30 -3.58 3.40
CA ALA A 133 -6.93 -4.45 4.51
C ALA A 133 -6.95 -3.62 5.80
N ALA A 134 -8.11 -3.53 6.44
CA ALA A 134 -8.38 -2.56 7.50
C ALA A 134 -7.47 -2.70 8.73
N ASP A 135 -7.02 -3.92 9.06
CA ASP A 135 -6.06 -4.20 10.13
C ASP A 135 -4.63 -3.76 9.78
N ALA A 136 -4.32 -3.61 8.49
CA ALA A 136 -3.07 -3.10 7.95
C ALA A 136 -3.15 -1.61 7.55
N VAL A 137 -4.11 -0.86 8.10
CA VAL A 137 -4.25 0.58 7.89
C VAL A 137 -4.27 1.32 9.22
N ALA A 138 -3.59 2.48 9.27
CA ALA A 138 -3.50 3.28 10.48
C ALA A 138 -3.49 4.80 10.19
N SER A 139 -3.73 5.57 11.25
CA SER A 139 -3.59 7.03 11.28
C SER A 139 -3.08 7.46 12.65
N ARG A 140 -2.53 8.67 12.74
CA ARG A 140 -2.40 9.33 14.04
C ARG A 140 -3.81 9.66 14.58
N ARG A 141 -3.92 9.74 15.91
CA ARG A 141 -5.14 10.22 16.58
C ARG A 141 -5.31 11.71 16.39
#